data_AF-A0A7X2DA07-F1
#
_entry.id   AF-A0A7X2DA07-F1
#
_cell.length_a   1.000
_cell.length_b   1.000
_cell.length_c   1.000
_cell.angle_alpha   90.00
_cell.angle_beta   90.00
_cell.angle_gamma   90.00
#
_symmetry.space_group_name_H-M   'P 1'
#
loop_
_entity.id
_entity.type
_entity.pdbx_description
1 polymer ?
#
loop_
_entity_poly.entity_id
_entity_poly.type
_entity_poly.pdbx_seq_one_letter_code
_entity_poly.pdbx_strand_id
1 'polypeptide(L)' 'MDKTGPAKIRKRDGRVVDFDTEKITNAIFKAAQAVGGENRELAETLAQRVVDEL' A
#
# COMPACT_ATOMS: atom_id res chain seq x y z
N MET A 1 4.40 -17.01 6.96
CA MET A 1 3.45 -16.08 7.62
C MET A 1 2.48 -15.67 6.54
N ASP A 2 1.23 -16.11 6.65
CA ASP A 2 0.18 -15.74 5.70
C ASP A 2 0.01 -14.23 5.71
N LYS A 3 0.29 -13.59 4.57
CA LYS A 3 0.20 -12.14 4.37
C LYS A 3 -1.27 -11.80 4.08
N THR A 4 -2.11 -11.74 5.09
CA THR A 4 -3.54 -11.46 4.90
C THR A 4 -3.89 -10.02 5.25
N GLY A 5 -3.81 -9.16 4.23
CA GLY A 5 -4.54 -7.89 4.24
C GLY A 5 -6.05 -8.10 4.03
N PRO A 6 -6.87 -7.05 4.19
CA PRO A 6 -8.30 -7.13 3.93
C PRO A 6 -8.56 -7.55 2.48
N ALA A 7 -9.60 -8.33 2.21
CA ALA A 7 -9.89 -8.80 0.85
C ALA A 7 -10.44 -7.67 -0.05
N LYS A 8 -11.15 -6.70 0.52
CA LYS A 8 -11.81 -5.61 -0.20
C LYS A 8 -11.67 -4.28 0.52
N ILE A 9 -11.83 -3.20 -0.24
CA ILE A 9 -11.79 -1.82 0.25
C ILE A 9 -12.96 -1.01 -0.32
N ARG A 10 -13.54 -0.15 0.53
CA ARG A 10 -14.54 0.84 0.09
C ARG A 10 -13.83 2.11 -0.39
N LYS A 11 -14.04 2.46 -1.65
CA LYS A 11 -13.54 3.69 -2.27
C LYS A 11 -14.36 4.90 -1.82
N ARG A 12 -13.82 6.10 -2.03
CA ARG A 12 -14.46 7.38 -1.65
C ARG A 12 -15.80 7.63 -2.35
N ASP A 13 -15.98 7.07 -3.54
CA ASP A 13 -17.22 7.13 -4.32
C ASP A 13 -18.27 6.08 -3.87
N GLY A 14 -17.98 5.31 -2.81
CA GLY A 14 -18.87 4.29 -2.26
C GLY A 14 -18.69 2.89 -2.85
N ARG A 15 -17.94 2.72 -3.95
CA ARG A 15 -17.72 1.39 -4.54
C ARG A 15 -16.89 0.50 -3.62
N VAL A 16 -17.18 -0.79 -3.61
CA VAL A 16 -16.36 -1.82 -2.95
C VAL A 16 -15.59 -2.58 -4.03
N VAL A 17 -14.27 -2.61 -3.90
CA VAL A 17 -13.36 -3.25 -4.87
C VAL A 17 -12.36 -4.12 -4.12
N ASP A 18 -11.64 -4.97 -4.86
CA ASP A 18 -10.59 -5.80 -4.25
C ASP A 18 -9.45 -4.92 -3.72
N PHE A 19 -8.93 -5.32 -2.56
CA PHE A 19 -7.79 -4.67 -1.95
C PHE A 19 -6.53 -4.99 -2.74
N ASP A 20 -5.65 -4.00 -2.85
CA ASP A 20 -4.43 -4.09 -3.63
C ASP A 20 -3.32 -3.32 -2.90
N THR A 21 -2.45 -4.07 -2.21
CA THR A 21 -1.31 -3.53 -1.44
C THR A 21 -0.39 -2.68 -2.31
N GLU A 22 -0.31 -2.97 -3.61
CA GLU A 22 0.54 -2.24 -4.56
C GLU A 22 0.14 -0.76 -4.66
N LYS A 23 -1.12 -0.41 -4.38
CA LYS A 23 -1.55 0.99 -4.33
C LYS A 23 -0.97 1.74 -3.14
N ILE A 24 -0.70 1.06 -2.03
CA ILE A 24 -0.02 1.64 -0.86
C ILE A 24 1.48 1.77 -1.17
N THR A 25 2.12 0.71 -1.69
CA THR A 25 3.52 0.72 -2.13
C THR A 25 3.80 1.90 -3.05
N ASN A 26 2.98 2.06 -4.11
CA ASN A 26 3.17 3.13 -5.08
C ASN A 26 2.94 4.53 -4.49
N ALA A 27 2.03 4.68 -3.52
CA ALA A 27 1.83 5.97 -2.85
C ALA A 27 3.05 6.36 -2.02
N ILE A 28 3.62 5.41 -1.25
CA ILE A 28 4.84 5.62 -0.47
C ILE A 28 6.03 5.90 -1.38
N PHE A 29 6.21 5.10 -2.43
CA PHE A 29 7.30 5.26 -3.38
C PHE A 29 7.26 6.61 -4.09
N LYS A 30 6.09 7.05 -4.57
CA LYS A 30 5.93 8.37 -5.20
C LYS A 30 6.24 9.51 -4.22
N ALA A 31 5.87 9.38 -2.94
CA ALA A 31 6.23 10.35 -1.92
C ALA A 31 7.74 10.41 -1.70
N ALA A 32 8.43 9.25 -1.67
CA ALA A 32 9.89 9.19 -1.59
C ALA A 32 10.55 9.84 -2.83
N GLN A 33 10.07 9.55 -4.04
CA GLN A 33 10.59 10.15 -5.27
C GLN A 33 10.47 11.67 -5.29
N ALA A 34 9.38 12.22 -4.76
CA ALA A 34 9.18 13.67 -4.68
C ALA A 34 10.24 14.39 -3.81
N VAL A 35 10.90 13.65 -2.90
CA VAL A 35 11.98 14.16 -2.05
C VAL A 35 13.37 13.60 -2.43
N GLY A 36 13.48 12.95 -3.59
CA GLY A 36 14.75 12.42 -4.13
C GLY A 36 15.12 10.99 -3.71
N GLY A 37 14.21 10.24 -3.09
CA GLY A 37 14.41 8.83 -2.74
C GLY A 37 13.95 7.87 -3.84
N GLU A 38 14.65 6.73 -3.99
CA GLU A 38 14.36 5.74 -5.06
C GLU A 38 14.28 4.29 -4.56
N ASN A 39 14.22 4.06 -3.24
CA ASN A 39 14.16 2.71 -2.69
C ASN A 39 12.73 2.15 -2.69
N ARG A 40 12.39 1.35 -3.70
CA ARG A 40 11.10 0.69 -3.83
C ARG A 40 10.91 -0.46 -2.82
N GLU A 41 11.96 -1.23 -2.52
CA GLU A 41 11.88 -2.35 -1.56
C GLU A 41 11.50 -1.87 -0.16
N LEU A 42 12.01 -0.70 0.24
CA LEU A 42 11.60 -0.06 1.48
C LEU A 42 10.13 0.35 1.44
N ALA A 43 9.64 0.86 0.31
CA ALA A 43 8.23 1.21 0.15
C ALA A 43 7.31 -0.03 0.24
N GLU A 44 7.72 -1.18 -0.33
CA GLU A 44 7.01 -2.45 -0.20
C GLU A 44 6.98 -2.95 1.24
N THR A 45 8.11 -2.86 1.94
CA THR A 45 8.22 -3.23 3.36
C THR A 45 7.30 -2.37 4.23
N LEU A 46 7.28 -1.05 3.99
CA LEU A 46 6.40 -0.13 4.70
C LEU A 46 4.93 -0.36 4.37
N ALA A 47 4.60 -0.65 3.10
CA ALA A 47 3.24 -0.99 2.70
C ALA A 47 2.74 -2.26 3.40
N GLN A 48 3.59 -3.28 3.52
CA GLN A 48 3.25 -4.48 4.28
C GLN A 48 2.97 -4.16 5.75
N ARG A 49 3.79 -3.32 6.40
CA ARG A 49 3.54 -2.89 7.79
C ARG A 49 2.20 -2.18 7.96
N VAL A 50 1.77 -1.39 6.98
CA VAL A 50 0.44 -0.78 7.02
C VAL A 50 -0.64 -1.87 6.95
N VAL A 51 -0.46 -2.85 6.07
CA VAL A 51 -1.42 -3.97 5.91
C VAL A 51 -1.54 -4.80 7.19
N ASP A 52 -0.45 -4.99 7.92
CA ASP A 52 -0.44 -5.78 9.16
C ASP A 52 -1.21 -5.08 10.32
N GLU A 53 -1.52 -3.80 10.19
CA GLU A 53 -2.27 -3.00 11.18
C GLU A 53 -3.77 -2.83 10.83
N LEU A 54 -4.26 -3.49 9.76
CA LEU A 54 -5.63 -3.35 9.22
C LEU A 54 -6.62 -4.42 9.70
#